data_AF-A0A560LDI2-F1
#
_entry.id   AF-A0A560LDI2-F1
#
_cell.length_a   1.000
_cell.length_b   1.000
_cell.length_c   1.000
_cell.angle_alpha   90.00
_cell.angle_beta   90.00
_cell.angle_gamma   90.00
#
_symmetry.space_group_name_H-M   'P 1'
#
loop_
_entity.id
_entity.type
_entity.pdbx_description
1 polymer ?
#
loop_
_entity_poly.entity_id
_entity_poly.type
_entity_poly.pdbx_seq_one_letter_code
_entity_poly.pdbx_strand_id
1 'polypeptide(L)'
;MHGATRVARASSSFRSTPALRTKELIDSLLAYPDVNSEWQTSPALENAPLIPLSFVKDRHVLRFFSLVTTVGTAQMITTQELRVECMFPLDEATEARYAELMSTIAP
;
A
#
# COMPACT_ATOMS: atom_id res chain seq x y z
N MET A 1 2.78 13.71 23.67
CA MET A 1 1.82 12.96 22.81
C MET A 1 2.30 13.11 21.38
N HIS A 2 3.12 12.18 20.88
CA HIS A 2 3.66 12.25 19.52
C HIS A 2 2.92 11.23 18.67
N GLY A 3 2.05 11.73 17.79
CA GLY A 3 1.26 10.92 16.87
C GLY A 3 2.17 10.10 15.96
N ALA A 4 1.85 8.82 15.81
CA ALA A 4 2.48 7.96 14.82
C ALA A 4 2.15 8.51 13.43
N THR A 5 3.10 9.20 12.81
CA THR A 5 2.99 9.62 11.40
C THR A 5 2.91 8.36 10.54
N ARG A 6 1.69 8.01 10.13
CA ARG A 6 1.45 6.98 9.11
C ARG A 6 1.90 7.53 7.78
N VAL A 7 3.08 7.12 7.32
CA VAL A 7 3.49 7.34 5.94
C VAL A 7 2.81 6.28 5.08
N ALA A 8 1.55 6.52 4.72
CA ALA A 8 0.86 5.71 3.71
C ALA A 8 1.37 6.17 2.34
N ARG A 9 2.19 5.38 1.67
CA ARG A 9 2.63 5.72 0.31
C ARG A 9 1.55 5.27 -0.68
N ALA A 10 0.87 6.21 -1.32
CA ALA A 10 -0.01 5.92 -2.44
C ALA A 10 0.83 5.75 -3.72
N SER A 11 0.76 4.59 -4.35
CA SER A 11 1.40 4.32 -5.64
C SER A 11 0.33 3.97 -6.67
N SER A 12 0.14 4.83 -7.66
CA SER A 12 -0.78 4.57 -8.77
C SER A 12 -0.10 3.69 -9.82
N SER A 13 -0.48 2.41 -9.88
CA SER A 13 -0.19 1.57 -11.04
C SER A 13 -1.48 1.42 -11.84
N PHE A 14 -1.67 2.25 -12.85
CA PHE A 14 -2.81 2.16 -13.75
C PHE A 14 -2.30 1.80 -15.15
N ARG A 15 -2.74 0.65 -15.67
CA ARG A 15 -2.24 0.05 -16.91
C ARG A 15 -2.77 0.76 -18.19
N SER A 16 -3.62 1.79 -18.02
CA SER A 16 -4.29 2.51 -19.12
C SER A 16 -4.33 4.02 -18.84
N THR A 17 -4.74 4.86 -19.79
CA THR A 17 -4.96 6.30 -19.56
C THR A 17 -6.09 6.50 -18.53
N PRO A 18 -5.91 7.28 -17.45
CA PRO A 18 -6.96 7.47 -16.45
C PRO A 18 -8.21 8.07 -17.10
N ALA A 19 -9.35 7.37 -16.98
CA ALA A 19 -10.64 7.91 -17.37
C ALA A 19 -10.98 9.14 -16.50
N LEU A 20 -11.87 10.02 -16.98
CA LEU A 20 -12.30 11.24 -16.26
C LEU A 20 -12.70 10.94 -14.80
N ARG A 21 -13.40 9.83 -14.58
CA ARG A 21 -13.81 9.37 -13.24
C ARG A 21 -12.64 9.02 -12.31
N THR A 22 -11.54 8.49 -12.85
CA THR A 22 -10.32 8.19 -12.09
C THR A 22 -9.65 9.49 -11.64
N LYS A 23 -9.64 10.50 -12.51
CA LYS A 23 -9.11 11.83 -12.18
C LYS A 23 -9.93 12.50 -11.08
N GLU A 24 -11.26 12.49 -11.19
CA GLU A 24 -12.16 13.03 -10.16
C GLU A 24 -11.96 12.36 -8.79
N LEU A 25 -11.77 11.03 -8.78
CA LEU A 25 -11.47 10.30 -7.55
C LEU A 25 -10.11 10.72 -6.96
N ILE A 26 -9.07 10.83 -7.79
CA ILE A 26 -7.74 11.28 -7.34
C ILE A 26 -7.82 12.70 -6.77
N ASP A 27 -8.48 13.62 -7.47
CA ASP A 27 -8.63 15.02 -7.04
C ASP A 27 -9.37 15.09 -5.69
N SER A 28 -10.39 14.24 -5.48
CA SER A 28 -11.11 14.12 -4.19
C SER A 28 -10.22 13.57 -3.06
N LEU A 29 -9.44 12.53 -3.33
CA LEU A 29 -8.52 11.95 -2.34
C LEU A 29 -7.42 12.94 -1.92
N LEU A 30 -6.91 13.74 -2.87
CA LEU A 30 -5.89 14.76 -2.61
C LEU A 30 -6.42 15.96 -1.81
N ALA A 31 -7.74 16.16 -1.76
CA ALA A 31 -8.36 17.24 -0.99
C ALA A 31 -8.48 16.94 0.51
N TYR A 32 -8.12 15.74 0.97
CA TYR A 32 -8.16 15.40 2.39
C TYR A 32 -7.10 16.18 3.19
N PRO A 33 -7.46 16.70 4.39
CA PRO A 33 -6.61 17.62 5.15
C PRO A 33 -5.29 17.00 5.63
N ASP A 34 -5.24 15.67 5.78
CA ASP A 34 -4.07 14.94 6.27
C ASP A 34 -3.16 14.37 5.16
N VAL A 35 -3.48 14.65 3.88
CA VAL A 35 -2.69 14.16 2.74
C VAL A 35 -1.52 15.10 2.48
N ASN A 36 -0.31 14.53 2.49
CA ASN A 36 0.91 15.29 2.21
C ASN A 36 0.94 15.72 0.73
N SER A 37 1.07 17.03 0.49
CA SER A 37 1.18 17.63 -0.84
C SER A 37 2.32 17.06 -1.69
N GLU A 38 3.39 16.53 -1.08
CA GLU A 38 4.53 15.90 -1.77
C GLU A 38 4.14 14.61 -2.51
N TRP A 39 3.00 13.98 -2.16
CA TRP A 39 2.51 12.78 -2.85
C TRP A 39 2.05 13.08 -4.29
N GLN A 40 1.77 14.34 -4.61
CA GLN A 40 1.47 14.78 -5.98
C GLN A 40 2.68 14.66 -6.92
N THR A 41 3.89 14.67 -6.35
CA THR A 41 5.17 14.67 -7.07
C THR A 41 6.00 13.41 -6.86
N SER A 42 5.48 12.42 -6.13
CA SER A 42 6.23 11.18 -5.88
C SER A 42 6.55 10.50 -7.21
N PRO A 43 7.82 10.12 -7.46
CA PRO A 43 8.16 9.38 -8.67
C PRO A 43 7.30 8.12 -8.71
N ALA A 44 6.65 7.89 -9.85
CA ALA A 44 5.94 6.65 -10.09
C ALA A 44 6.97 5.53 -9.99
N LEU A 45 6.90 4.70 -8.95
CA LEU A 45 7.52 3.39 -8.94
C LEU A 45 6.75 2.56 -9.96
N GLU A 46 7.12 2.67 -11.22
CA GLU A 46 6.44 1.99 -12.31
C GLU A 46 6.53 0.48 -12.06
N ASN A 47 5.38 -0.10 -11.68
CA ASN A 47 5.13 -1.53 -11.63
C ASN A 47 6.16 -2.37 -10.84
N ALA A 48 6.73 -1.85 -9.77
CA ALA A 48 7.57 -2.64 -8.88
C ALA A 48 6.72 -3.74 -8.22
N PRO A 49 6.96 -5.04 -8.51
CA PRO A 49 6.21 -6.12 -7.88
C PRO A 49 6.56 -6.24 -6.39
N LEU A 50 7.66 -5.61 -5.96
CA LEU A 50 8.14 -5.60 -4.59
C LEU A 50 8.24 -4.16 -4.09
N ILE A 51 7.54 -3.84 -2.99
CA ILE A 51 7.51 -2.51 -2.39
C ILE A 51 7.99 -2.60 -0.94
N PRO A 52 9.16 -2.04 -0.59
CA PRO A 52 9.60 -1.96 0.80
C PRO A 52 8.71 -1.02 1.61
N LEU A 53 8.33 -1.46 2.81
CA LEU A 53 7.45 -0.75 3.73
C LEU A 53 8.08 -0.72 5.12
N SER A 54 7.85 0.36 5.85
CA SER A 54 8.27 0.49 7.24
C SER A 54 7.19 1.20 8.05
N PHE A 55 6.79 0.60 9.16
CA PHE A 55 5.77 1.12 10.07
C PHE A 55 6.38 1.39 11.43
N VAL A 56 5.86 2.40 12.13
CA VAL A 56 6.18 2.63 13.54
C VAL A 56 4.93 2.35 14.37
N LYS A 57 5.04 1.42 15.31
CA LYS A 57 3.99 1.09 16.28
C LYS A 57 4.60 0.93 17.66
N ASP A 58 4.05 1.61 18.67
CA ASP A 58 4.49 1.51 20.06
C ASP A 58 6.00 1.70 20.26
N ARG A 59 6.62 2.58 19.46
CA ARG A 59 8.08 2.85 19.36
C ARG A 59 8.91 1.73 18.73
N HIS A 60 8.29 0.69 18.20
CA HIS A 60 8.93 -0.34 17.40
C HIS A 60 8.79 -0.04 15.90
N VAL A 61 9.87 -0.30 15.16
CA VAL A 61 9.87 -0.24 13.70
C VAL A 61 9.60 -1.65 13.18
N LEU A 62 8.57 -1.80 12.34
CA LEU A 62 8.25 -3.03 11.65
C LEU A 62 8.57 -2.86 10.16
N ARG A 63 9.39 -3.75 9.61
CA ARG A 63 9.91 -3.64 8.24
C ARG A 63 9.38 -4.79 7.39
N PHE A 64 8.73 -4.46 6.28
CA PHE A 64 8.17 -5.43 5.36
C PHE A 64 8.62 -5.16 3.93
N PHE A 65 8.49 -6.17 3.07
CA PHE A 65 8.26 -5.91 1.65
C PHE A 65 6.86 -6.42 1.30
N SER A 66 6.10 -5.66 0.51
CA SER A 66 4.87 -6.16 -0.10
C SER A 66 5.15 -6.69 -1.49
N LEU A 67 4.68 -7.91 -1.74
CA LEU A 67 4.64 -8.52 -3.06
C LEU A 67 3.26 -8.27 -3.66
N VAL A 68 3.24 -7.64 -4.82
CA VAL A 68 2.04 -7.39 -5.60
C VAL A 68 2.04 -8.31 -6.81
N THR A 69 1.01 -9.13 -6.95
CA THR A 69 0.83 -10.00 -8.11
C THR A 69 -0.59 -9.87 -8.67
N THR A 70 -0.70 -9.90 -10.01
CA THR A 70 -1.99 -9.90 -10.71
C THR A 70 -2.33 -11.33 -11.12
N VAL A 71 -3.48 -11.84 -10.69
CA VAL A 71 -3.99 -13.15 -11.09
C VAL A 71 -4.72 -13.00 -12.43
N GLY A 72 -4.10 -13.49 -13.50
CA GLY A 72 -4.69 -13.48 -14.83
C GLY A 72 -5.36 -14.81 -15.15
N THR A 73 -6.69 -14.85 -15.19
CA THR A 73 -7.46 -15.86 -15.93
C THR A 73 -8.25 -15.15 -17.02
N ALA A 74 -7.64 -15.04 -18.20
CA ALA A 74 -8.30 -14.45 -19.37
C ALA A 74 -9.38 -15.39 -19.89
N GLN A 75 -10.64 -15.19 -19.50
CA GLN A 75 -11.76 -15.93 -20.08
C GLN A 75 -12.91 -15.05 -20.61
N MET A 76 -13.04 -13.77 -20.26
CA MET A 76 -14.01 -12.87 -20.89
C MET A 76 -13.59 -11.39 -20.87
N ILE A 77 -14.10 -10.66 -21.85
CA ILE A 77 -13.77 -9.28 -22.31
C ILE A 77 -14.05 -8.19 -21.25
N THR A 78 -14.60 -8.55 -20.09
CA THR A 78 -14.81 -7.67 -18.93
C THR A 78 -13.66 -7.85 -17.93
N THR A 79 -12.46 -7.41 -18.29
CA THR A 79 -11.22 -7.66 -17.55
C THR A 79 -11.22 -6.94 -16.19
N GLN A 80 -11.72 -7.59 -15.15
CA GLN A 80 -11.41 -7.23 -13.76
C GLN A 80 -10.15 -7.99 -13.35
N GLU A 81 -9.05 -7.26 -13.16
CA GLU A 81 -7.78 -7.83 -12.69
C GLU A 81 -7.85 -8.03 -11.17
N LEU A 82 -7.70 -9.28 -10.71
CA LEU A 82 -7.54 -9.55 -9.27
C LEU A 82 -6.07 -9.30 -8.91
N ARG A 83 -5.83 -8.30 -8.05
CA ARG A 83 -4.51 -8.01 -7.48
C ARG A 83 -4.43 -8.55 -6.06
N VAL A 84 -3.48 -9.47 -5.83
CA VAL A 84 -3.15 -9.99 -4.51
C VAL A 84 -1.92 -9.25 -4.01
N GLU A 85 -1.99 -8.78 -2.76
CA GLU A 85 -0.87 -8.17 -2.05
C GLU A 85 -0.53 -9.00 -0.81
N CYS A 86 0.74 -9.41 -0.70
CA CYS A 86 1.27 -10.16 0.44
C CYS A 86 2.37 -9.36 1.11
N MET A 87 2.31 -9.16 2.43
CA MET A 87 3.36 -8.49 3.21
C MET A 87 4.23 -9.51 3.92
N PHE A 88 5.54 -9.44 3.70
CA PHE A 88 6.52 -10.36 4.31
C PHE A 88 7.47 -9.58 5.22
N PRO A 89 7.73 -10.06 6.46
CA PRO A 89 8.67 -9.41 7.36
C PRO A 89 10.09 -9.46 6.78
N LEU A 90 10.85 -8.39 6.97
CA LEU A 90 12.24 -8.27 6.52
C LEU A 90 13.25 -8.78 7.56
N ASP A 91 12.81 -9.00 8.81
CA ASP A 91 13.65 -9.46 9.91
C ASP A 91 12.82 -10.20 10.98
N GLU A 92 13.50 -11.03 11.76
CA GLU A 92 12.91 -11.88 12.81
C GLU A 92 12.23 -11.05 13.92
N ALA A 93 12.75 -9.86 14.22
CA ALA A 93 12.13 -8.95 15.17
C ALA A 93 10.77 -8.45 14.69
N THR A 94 10.64 -8.13 13.40
CA THR A 94 9.37 -7.77 12.78
C THR A 94 8.40 -8.94 12.78
N GLU A 95 8.88 -10.15 12.48
CA GLU A 95 8.05 -11.37 12.49
C GLU A 95 7.47 -11.65 13.88
N ALA A 96 8.30 -11.66 14.92
CA ALA A 96 7.86 -11.91 16.31
C ALA A 96 6.83 -10.88 16.77
N ARG A 97 7.09 -9.58 16.52
CA ARG A 97 6.16 -8.50 16.88
C ARG A 97 4.86 -8.53 16.08
N TYR A 98 4.92 -8.92 14.81
CA TYR A 98 3.72 -9.08 13.99
C TYR A 98 2.84 -10.23 14.49
N ALA A 99 3.43 -11.36 14.90
CA ALA A 99 2.68 -12.46 15.51
C ALA A 99 1.97 -12.04 16.82
N GLU A 100 2.65 -11.30 17.70
CA GLU A 100 2.04 -10.72 18.91
C GLU A 100 0.89 -9.75 18.60
N LEU A 101 1.04 -8.94 17.54
CA LEU A 101 -0.02 -8.04 17.09
C LEU A 101 -1.27 -8.82 16.63
N MET A 102 -1.07 -9.87 15.84
CA MET A 102 -2.17 -10.68 15.31
C MET A 102 -2.90 -11.48 16.39
N SER A 103 -2.18 -11.96 17.41
CA SER A 103 -2.81 -12.67 18.53
C SER A 103 -3.66 -11.74 19.41
N THR A 104 -3.30 -10.46 19.51
CA THR A 104 -4.06 -9.45 20.26
C THR A 104 -5.37 -9.04 19.57
N ILE A 105 -5.50 -9.31 18.26
CA ILE A 105 -6.68 -8.97 17.44
C ILE A 105 -7.69 -10.14 17.37
N ALA A 106 -7.33 -11.33 17.85
CA ALA A 106 -8.26 -12.46 17.94
C ALA A 106 -9.34 -12.20 19.02
N PRO A 107 -10.63 -12.44 18.72
CA PRO A 107 -11.74 -12.18 19.65
C PRO A 107 -11.71 -13.08 20.90
#